data_AF-A0A968JT36-F1
#
_entry.id   AF-A0A968JT36-F1
#
_cell.length_a   1.000
_cell.length_b   1.000
_cell.length_c   1.000
_cell.angle_alpha   90.00
_cell.angle_beta   90.00
_cell.angle_gamma   90.00
#
_symmetry.space_group_name_H-M   'P 1'
#
loop_
_entity.id
_entity.type
_entity.pdbx_description
1 polymer ?
#
loop_
_entity_poly.entity_id
_entity_poly.type
_entity_poly.pdbx_seq_one_letter_code
_entity_poly.pdbx_strand_id
1 'polypeptide(L)' 'MVKEGKEILSGPEVEAWAGAFENYSFEEIQPGKTKVSVETDTVLEYKEYFETTWPKALEKLKSMCEK' A
#
# COMPACT_ATOMS: atom_id res chain seq x y z
N MET A 1 5.06 0.91 -14.21
CA MET A 1 4.14 -0.25 -14.32
C MET A 1 4.84 -1.37 -15.07
N VAL A 2 4.68 -2.65 -14.70
CA VAL A 2 5.22 -3.77 -15.49
C VAL A 2 4.07 -4.46 -16.22
N LYS A 3 4.15 -4.49 -17.55
CA LYS A 3 3.15 -5.14 -18.41
C LYS A 3 3.89 -6.12 -19.31
N GLU A 4 3.50 -7.39 -19.26
CA GLU A 4 4.11 -8.47 -20.06
C GLU A 4 5.65 -8.53 -19.91
N GLY A 5 6.16 -8.29 -18.71
CA GLY A 5 7.60 -8.32 -18.41
C GLY A 5 8.40 -7.11 -18.90
N LYS A 6 7.74 -6.08 -19.45
CA LYS A 6 8.37 -4.81 -19.81
C LYS A 6 8.00 -3.73 -18.82
N GLU A 7 8.99 -2.95 -18.40
CA GLU A 7 8.78 -1.74 -17.63
C GLU A 7 8.22 -0.65 -18.54
N ILE A 8 7.04 -0.16 -18.18
CA ILE A 8 6.40 1.02 -18.76
C ILE A 8 6.62 2.16 -17.77
N LEU A 9 7.30 3.21 -18.24
CA LEU A 9 7.68 4.38 -17.45
C LEU A 9 6.96 5.67 -17.90
N SER A 10 6.18 5.62 -18.98
CA SER A 10 5.47 6.77 -19.55
C SER A 10 4.17 6.35 -20.24
N GLY A 11 3.28 7.32 -20.47
CA GLY A 11 1.98 7.11 -21.08
C GLY A 11 0.83 7.02 -20.07
N PRO A 12 -0.42 6.96 -20.55
CA PRO A 12 -1.61 7.18 -19.72
C PRO A 12 -1.71 6.24 -18.51
N GLU A 13 -1.27 4.99 -18.67
CA GLU A 13 -1.29 3.96 -17.63
C GLU A 13 -0.33 4.26 -16.47
N VAL A 14 0.74 5.04 -16.69
CA VAL A 14 1.72 5.44 -15.66
C VAL A 14 1.42 6.86 -15.15
N GLU A 15 0.98 7.74 -16.03
CA GLU A 15 0.58 9.11 -15.68
C GLU A 15 -0.60 9.15 -14.71
N ALA A 16 -1.52 8.19 -14.79
CA ALA A 16 -2.62 8.07 -13.83
C ALA A 16 -2.14 7.79 -12.38
N TRP A 17 -0.90 7.35 -12.22
CA TRP A 17 -0.23 7.14 -10.92
C TRP A 17 0.86 8.17 -10.64
N ALA A 18 1.08 9.13 -11.54
CA ALA A 18 2.09 10.15 -11.35
C ALA A 18 1.72 11.02 -10.13
N GLY A 19 2.60 11.00 -9.12
CA GLY A 19 2.35 11.70 -7.86
C GLY A 19 1.44 10.96 -6.88
N ALA A 20 1.10 9.68 -7.14
CA ALA A 20 0.48 8.82 -6.14
C ALA A 20 1.49 8.51 -5.03
N PHE A 21 1.06 8.63 -3.78
CA PHE A 21 1.87 8.32 -2.61
C PHE A 21 1.36 7.09 -1.87
N GLU A 22 2.29 6.49 -1.14
CA GLU A 22 2.03 5.46 -0.16
C GLU A 22 2.70 5.90 1.15
N ASN A 23 1.89 6.33 2.10
CA ASN A 23 2.34 6.92 3.35
C ASN A 23 2.12 5.94 4.50
N TYR A 24 3.15 5.80 5.33
CA TYR A 24 3.15 4.92 6.50
C TYR A 24 3.31 5.76 7.76
N SER A 25 2.37 5.61 8.68
CA SER A 25 2.41 6.29 9.98
C SER A 25 2.51 5.27 11.10
N PHE A 26 3.40 5.54 12.05
CA PHE A 26 3.66 4.71 13.22
C PHE A 26 3.34 5.53 14.47
N GLU A 27 2.43 5.02 15.30
CA GLU A 27 2.00 5.67 16.53
C GLU A 27 2.12 4.69 17.69
N GLU A 28 2.81 5.08 18.76
CA GLU A 28 2.78 4.30 20.01
C GLU A 28 1.45 4.55 20.72
N ILE A 29 0.61 3.51 20.81
CA ILE A 29 -0.72 3.61 21.41
C ILE A 29 -0.75 3.16 22.86
N GLN A 30 0.21 2.32 23.26
CA GLN A 30 0.46 1.83 24.63
C GLN A 30 1.94 1.46 24.72
N PRO A 31 2.53 1.36 25.94
CA PRO A 31 3.92 0.94 26.10
C PRO A 31 4.21 -0.35 25.33
N GLY A 32 5.10 -0.25 24.34
CA GLY A 32 5.50 -1.39 23.50
C GLY A 32 4.46 -1.86 22.49
N LYS A 33 3.39 -1.11 22.24
CA LYS A 33 2.40 -1.38 21.18
C LYS A 33 2.37 -0.23 20.17
N THR A 34 2.67 -0.56 18.92
CA THR A 34 2.63 0.38 17.80
C THR A 34 1.41 0.12 16.92
N LYS A 35 0.64 1.17 16.63
CA LYS A 35 -0.33 1.19 15.55
C LYS A 35 0.38 1.62 14.28
N VAL A 36 0.23 0.83 13.22
CA VAL A 36 0.71 1.16 11.88
C VAL A 36 -0.51 1.47 11.02
N SER A 37 -0.50 2.66 10.41
CA SER A 37 -1.52 3.08 9.44
C SER A 37 -0.88 3.22 8.06
N VAL A 38 -1.59 2.77 7.03
CA VAL A 38 -1.17 2.90 5.64
C VAL A 38 -2.22 3.72 4.90
N GLU A 39 -1.77 4.72 4.17
CA GLU A 39 -2.58 5.53 3.27
C GLU A 39 -1.99 5.42 1.87
N THR A 40 -2.79 4.98 0.91
CA THR A 40 -2.33 4.73 -0.46
C THR A 40 -3.26 5.43 -1.43
N ASP A 41 -2.69 6.28 -2.28
CA ASP A 41 -3.40 6.83 -3.42
C ASP A 41 -3.63 5.72 -4.45
N THR A 42 -4.83 5.66 -4.99
CA THR A 42 -5.17 4.67 -6.03
C THR A 42 -6.11 5.28 -7.06
N VAL A 43 -6.00 4.79 -8.29
CA VAL A 43 -7.03 5.01 -9.30
C VAL A 43 -8.24 4.11 -9.00
N LEU A 44 -9.42 4.52 -9.49
CA LEU A 44 -10.69 3.86 -9.18
C LEU A 44 -10.69 2.36 -9.53
N GLU A 45 -10.00 1.98 -10.60
CA GLU A 45 -9.90 0.59 -11.08
C GLU A 45 -9.29 -0.36 -10.04
N TYR A 46 -8.36 0.13 -9.20
CA TYR A 46 -7.66 -0.70 -8.22
C TYR A 46 -8.16 -0.49 -6.78
N LYS A 47 -9.17 0.35 -6.57
CA LYS A 47 -9.70 0.65 -5.23
C LYS A 47 -10.10 -0.62 -4.47
N GLU A 48 -10.92 -1.48 -5.08
CA GLU A 48 -11.39 -2.72 -4.45
C GLU A 48 -10.24 -3.69 -4.16
N TYR A 49 -9.24 -3.74 -5.05
CA TYR A 49 -8.05 -4.55 -4.84
C TYR A 49 -7.28 -4.10 -3.59
N PHE A 50 -7.05 -2.81 -3.41
CA PHE A 50 -6.35 -2.29 -2.23
C PHE A 50 -7.17 -2.40 -0.95
N GLU A 51 -8.48 -2.11 -1.00
CA GLU A 51 -9.38 -2.27 0.15
C GLU A 51 -9.42 -3.71 0.69
N THR A 52 -9.21 -4.70 -0.18
CA THR A 52 -9.21 -6.12 0.21
C THR A 52 -7.81 -6.69 0.52
N THR A 53 -6.76 -6.13 -0.08
CA THR A 53 -5.39 -6.67 0.04
C THR A 53 -4.62 -6.05 1.21
N TRP A 54 -4.79 -4.75 1.48
CA TRP A 54 -4.13 -4.08 2.60
C TRP A 54 -4.41 -4.72 3.96
N PRO A 55 -5.67 -5.03 4.32
CA PRO A 55 -5.96 -5.70 5.59
C PRO A 55 -5.20 -7.01 5.76
N LYS A 56 -5.14 -7.84 4.71
CA LYS A 56 -4.43 -9.14 4.72
C LYS A 56 -2.91 -8.95 4.86
N ALA A 57 -2.36 -7.95 4.18
CA ALA A 57 -0.94 -7.63 4.26
C ALA A 57 -0.54 -7.15 5.66
N LEU A 58 -1.34 -6.28 6.27
CA LEU A 58 -1.11 -5.77 7.62
C LEU A 58 -1.25 -6.85 8.70
N GLU A 59 -2.21 -7.78 8.54
CA GLU A 59 -2.33 -8.94 9.42
C GLU A 59 -1.07 -9.83 9.35
N LYS A 60 -0.58 -10.10 8.13
CA LYS A 60 0.65 -10.86 7.94
C LYS A 60 1.86 -10.13 8.55
N LEU A 61 1.99 -8.82 8.34
CA LEU A 61 3.05 -8.01 8.95
C LEU A 61 3.02 -8.13 10.47
N LYS A 62 1.85 -7.93 11.08
CA LYS A 62 1.65 -8.07 12.52
C LYS A 62 2.12 -9.44 13.02
N SER A 63 1.74 -10.52 12.33
CA SER A 63 2.15 -11.88 12.70
C SER A 63 3.66 -12.15 12.59
N MET A 64 4.40 -11.37 11.79
CA MET A 64 5.85 -11.50 11.68
C MET A 64 6.58 -10.72 12.76
N CYS A 65 6.06 -9.54 13.12
CA CYS A 65 6.67 -8.65 14.10
C CYS A 65 6.40 -9.07 15.55
N GLU A 66 5.24 -9.69 15.83
CA GLU A 66 4.76 -9.97 17.18
C GLU A 66 4.77 -11.47 17.54
N LYS A 67 5.68 -12.24 16.95
CA LYS A 67 5.88 -13.65 17.32
C LYS A 67 6.39 -13.81 18.74
#